data_AF-A0A224YPZ5-F1
#
_entry.id   AF-A0A224YPZ5-F1
#
_cell.length_a   1.000
_cell.length_b   1.000
_cell.length_c   1.000
_cell.angle_alpha   90.00
_cell.angle_beta   90.00
_cell.angle_gamma   90.00
#
_symmetry.space_group_name_H-M   'P 1'
#
loop_
_entity.id
_entity.type
_entity.pdbx_description
1 polymer ?
#
loop_
_entity_poly.entity_id
_entity_poly.type
_entity_poly.pdbx_seq_one_letter_code
_entity_poly.pdbx_strand_id
1 'polypeptide(L)'
;MKNYARIIREGGLPKVKSEVQALADETNRSALEKVKEFYIKGMQDKTYATLDEVKKNHEELLPQAREKFLNAGTIDYGVSKRYLDTLEKEIDVFFNDFAEEKYEGFLADHHRKGLIILIISVASLLAALVPSPFEPLTVALEVAGGSCFAAFTGIQTTRPKPIHRTQPEEDPEKSP
;
A
#
# COMPACT_ATOMS: atom_id res chain seq x y z
N MET A 1 -11.28 -22.14 49.41
CA MET A 1 -12.24 -22.25 48.28
C MET A 1 -12.85 -20.93 47.79
N LYS A 2 -12.80 -19.81 48.53
CA LYS A 2 -13.46 -18.54 48.12
C LYS A 2 -12.85 -17.83 46.89
N ASN A 3 -11.55 -18.03 46.61
CA ASN A 3 -10.87 -17.37 45.48
C ASN A 3 -11.30 -17.89 44.10
N TYR A 4 -11.51 -19.21 43.95
CA TYR A 4 -11.92 -19.78 42.66
C TYR A 4 -13.29 -19.27 42.21
N ALA A 5 -14.25 -19.20 43.14
CA ALA A 5 -15.59 -18.68 42.85
C ALA A 5 -15.56 -17.20 42.43
N ARG A 6 -14.63 -16.41 42.98
CA ARG A 6 -14.43 -15.00 42.62
C ARG A 6 -13.85 -14.87 41.21
N ILE A 7 -12.80 -15.62 40.88
CA ILE A 7 -12.18 -15.62 39.54
C ILE A 7 -13.19 -16.02 38.46
N ILE A 8 -14.04 -17.02 38.73
CA ILE A 8 -15.09 -17.43 37.80
C ILE A 8 -16.15 -16.32 37.63
N ARG A 9 -16.57 -15.68 38.73
CA ARG A 9 -17.59 -14.61 38.69
C ARG A 9 -17.10 -13.34 38.01
N GLU A 10 -15.82 -13.01 38.17
CA GLU A 10 -15.17 -11.85 37.56
C GLU A 10 -14.81 -12.08 36.08
N GLY A 11 -15.15 -13.24 35.51
CA GLY A 11 -14.87 -13.54 34.10
C GLY A 11 -13.40 -13.83 33.79
N GLY A 12 -12.61 -14.19 34.81
CA GLY A 12 -11.17 -14.49 34.67
C GLY A 12 -10.88 -15.81 33.95
N LEU A 13 -11.90 -16.62 33.63
CA LEU A 13 -11.76 -17.84 32.84
C LEU A 13 -12.46 -17.69 31.49
N PRO A 14 -11.88 -18.22 30.40
CA PRO A 14 -12.54 -18.25 29.10
C PRO A 14 -13.84 -19.04 29.20
N LYS A 15 -14.88 -18.52 28.53
CA LYS A 15 -16.21 -19.16 28.50
C LYS A 15 -16.08 -20.54 27.87
N VAL A 16 -16.57 -21.57 28.56
CA VAL A 16 -16.59 -22.95 28.05
C VAL A 16 -17.49 -22.99 26.81
N LYS A 17 -16.92 -23.35 25.66
CA LYS A 17 -17.63 -23.53 24.40
C LYS A 17 -17.91 -25.02 24.19
N SER A 18 -18.94 -25.33 23.40
CA SER A 18 -19.12 -26.70 22.91
C SER A 18 -17.98 -27.08 21.96
N GLU A 19 -17.68 -28.38 21.85
CA GLU A 19 -16.62 -28.87 20.97
C GLU A 19 -16.84 -28.45 19.51
N VAL A 20 -18.08 -28.50 19.03
CA VAL A 20 -18.46 -28.07 17.67
C VAL A 20 -18.18 -26.58 17.46
N GLN A 21 -18.48 -25.75 18.46
CA GLN A 21 -18.26 -24.31 18.36
C GLN A 21 -16.77 -23.95 18.46
N ALA A 22 -16.01 -24.64 19.30
CA ALA A 22 -14.57 -24.49 19.37
C ALA A 22 -13.90 -24.89 18.04
N LEU A 23 -14.33 -26.00 17.43
CA LEU A 23 -13.83 -26.46 16.13
C LEU A 23 -14.19 -25.48 15.00
N ALA A 24 -15.41 -24.94 15.00
CA ALA A 24 -15.82 -23.93 14.03
C ALA A 24 -14.99 -22.64 14.16
N ASP A 25 -14.76 -22.16 15.39
CA ASP A 25 -13.93 -20.98 15.65
C ASP A 25 -12.49 -21.19 15.19
N GLU A 26 -11.90 -22.35 15.48
CA GLU A 26 -10.52 -22.66 15.09
C GLU A 26 -10.38 -22.80 13.57
N THR A 27 -11.34 -23.47 12.93
CA THR A 27 -11.36 -23.63 11.46
C THR A 27 -11.47 -22.26 10.77
N ASN A 28 -12.38 -21.40 11.23
CA ASN A 28 -12.52 -20.05 10.69
C ASN A 28 -11.29 -19.17 10.96
N ARG A 29 -10.66 -19.29 12.14
CA ARG A 29 -9.42 -18.57 12.46
C ARG A 29 -8.27 -19.00 11.53
N SER A 30 -8.07 -20.31 11.36
CA SER A 30 -7.02 -20.82 10.47
C SER A 30 -7.25 -20.40 9.01
N ALA A 31 -8.50 -20.39 8.55
CA ALA A 31 -8.85 -19.89 7.23
C ALA A 31 -8.54 -18.39 7.08
N LEU A 32 -8.91 -17.58 8.08
CA LEU A 32 -8.61 -16.14 8.11
C LEU A 32 -7.10 -15.89 8.00
N GLU A 33 -6.29 -16.57 8.80
CA GLU A 33 -4.83 -16.37 8.81
C GLU A 33 -4.20 -16.73 7.46
N LYS A 34 -4.58 -17.87 6.87
CA LYS A 34 -4.07 -18.30 5.55
C LYS A 34 -4.45 -17.32 4.44
N VAL A 35 -5.68 -16.84 4.45
CA VAL A 35 -6.17 -15.91 3.43
C VAL A 35 -5.52 -14.54 3.58
N LYS A 36 -5.32 -14.08 4.82
CA LYS A 36 -4.57 -12.85 5.10
C LYS A 36 -3.14 -12.97 4.60
N GLU A 37 -2.47 -14.09 4.87
CA GLU A 37 -1.10 -14.32 4.39
C GLU A 37 -1.04 -14.31 2.85
N PHE A 38 -2.01 -14.95 2.18
CA PHE A 38 -2.15 -14.88 0.72
C PHE A 38 -2.27 -13.43 0.22
N TYR A 39 -3.11 -12.61 0.85
CA TYR A 39 -3.29 -11.22 0.47
C TYR A 39 -2.01 -10.40 0.67
N ILE A 40 -1.38 -10.52 1.85
CA ILE A 40 -0.14 -9.79 2.19
C ILE A 40 0.97 -10.15 1.19
N LYS A 41 1.17 -11.45 0.91
CA LYS A 41 2.15 -11.90 -0.09
C LYS A 41 1.82 -11.36 -1.47
N GLY A 42 0.56 -11.44 -1.91
CA GLY A 42 0.14 -10.88 -3.19
C GLY A 42 0.39 -9.37 -3.32
N MET A 43 0.29 -8.63 -2.21
CA MET A 43 0.64 -7.22 -2.16
C MET A 43 2.16 -6.98 -2.19
N GLN A 44 2.96 -7.83 -1.54
CA GLN A 44 4.41 -7.67 -1.42
C GLN A 44 5.20 -8.23 -2.62
N ASP A 45 4.67 -9.21 -3.34
CA ASP A 45 5.36 -9.90 -4.44
C ASP A 45 5.54 -9.01 -5.69
N LYS A 46 4.72 -7.95 -5.83
CA LYS A 46 4.79 -7.01 -6.94
C LYS A 46 5.60 -5.77 -6.54
N THR A 47 6.46 -5.33 -7.45
CA THR A 47 7.06 -3.99 -7.41
C THR A 47 6.11 -3.01 -8.07
N TYR A 48 5.81 -1.90 -7.38
CA TYR A 48 4.90 -0.87 -7.89
C TYR A 48 5.69 0.35 -8.35
N ALA A 49 5.38 0.84 -9.54
CA ALA A 49 5.93 2.08 -10.09
C ALA A 49 5.06 3.29 -9.72
N THR A 50 3.77 3.08 -9.43
CA THR A 50 2.84 4.15 -9.06
C THR A 50 1.87 3.71 -7.96
N LEU A 51 1.23 4.67 -7.28
CA LEU A 51 0.15 4.38 -6.33
C LEU A 51 -1.09 3.78 -7.00
N ASP A 52 -1.37 4.13 -8.25
CA ASP A 52 -2.53 3.60 -8.97
C ASP A 52 -2.40 2.08 -9.17
N GLU A 53 -1.19 1.60 -9.43
CA GLU A 53 -0.89 0.16 -9.49
C GLU A 53 -1.08 -0.53 -8.14
N VAL A 54 -0.71 0.11 -7.03
CA VAL A 54 -0.94 -0.42 -5.67
C VAL A 54 -2.44 -0.60 -5.43
N LYS A 55 -3.23 0.43 -5.76
CA LYS A 55 -4.69 0.43 -5.60
C LYS A 55 -5.34 -0.64 -6.48
N LYS A 56 -4.95 -0.73 -7.75
CA LYS A 56 -5.48 -1.72 -8.69
C LYS A 56 -5.19 -3.14 -8.21
N ASN A 57 -3.99 -3.41 -7.69
CA ASN A 57 -3.68 -4.73 -7.16
C ASN A 57 -4.51 -5.08 -5.91
N HIS A 58 -4.81 -4.11 -5.04
CA HIS A 58 -5.75 -4.30 -3.94
C HIS A 58 -7.16 -4.64 -4.44
N GLU A 59 -7.67 -3.90 -5.42
CA GLU A 59 -8.99 -4.15 -6.05
C GLU A 59 -9.06 -5.55 -6.70
N GLU A 60 -7.94 -6.08 -7.19
CA GLU A 60 -7.83 -7.44 -7.73
C GLU A 60 -7.73 -8.53 -6.65
N LEU A 61 -6.97 -8.30 -5.58
CA LEU A 61 -6.66 -9.30 -4.55
C LEU A 61 -7.76 -9.44 -3.49
N LEU A 62 -8.43 -8.34 -3.11
CA LEU A 62 -9.49 -8.35 -2.11
C LEU A 62 -10.63 -9.34 -2.45
N PRO A 63 -11.22 -9.35 -3.66
CA PRO A 63 -12.26 -10.32 -4.00
C PRO A 63 -11.73 -11.77 -4.02
N GLN A 64 -10.48 -11.99 -4.43
CA GLN A 64 -9.86 -13.32 -4.41
C GLN A 64 -9.63 -13.84 -2.99
N ALA A 65 -9.22 -12.96 -2.08
CA ALA A 65 -9.08 -13.29 -0.66
C ALA A 65 -10.45 -13.69 -0.07
N ARG A 66 -11.48 -12.88 -0.34
CA ARG A 66 -12.86 -13.16 0.09
C ARG A 66 -13.37 -14.51 -0.41
N GLU A 67 -13.18 -14.79 -1.69
CA GLU A 67 -13.57 -16.07 -2.30
C GLU A 67 -12.82 -17.25 -1.68
N LYS A 68 -11.50 -17.14 -1.48
CA LYS A 68 -10.70 -18.18 -0.82
C LYS A 68 -11.17 -18.46 0.61
N PHE A 69 -11.57 -17.43 1.36
CA PHE A 69 -12.11 -17.61 2.71
C PHE A 69 -13.42 -18.39 2.68
N LEU A 70 -14.36 -18.00 1.81
CA LEU A 70 -15.65 -18.67 1.67
C LEU A 70 -15.52 -20.12 1.20
N ASN A 71 -14.50 -20.42 0.38
CA ASN A 71 -14.22 -21.76 -0.12
C ASN A 71 -13.40 -22.64 0.84
N ALA A 72 -12.95 -22.13 1.98
CA ALA A 72 -12.07 -22.86 2.91
C ALA A 72 -12.76 -23.99 3.70
N GLY A 73 -14.04 -24.29 3.41
CA GLY A 73 -14.80 -25.36 4.07
C GLY A 73 -15.16 -25.02 5.52
N THR A 74 -15.79 -23.87 5.74
CA THR A 74 -16.17 -23.44 7.09
C THR A 74 -17.42 -24.17 7.59
N ILE A 75 -17.43 -24.48 8.89
CA ILE A 75 -18.42 -25.38 9.51
C ILE A 75 -19.75 -24.67 9.83
N ASP A 76 -19.72 -23.35 10.07
CA ASP A 76 -20.89 -22.56 10.46
C ASP A 76 -20.86 -21.17 9.80
N TYR A 77 -21.85 -20.90 8.95
CA TYR A 77 -22.00 -19.63 8.23
C TYR A 77 -22.10 -18.41 9.15
N GLY A 78 -22.79 -18.54 10.30
CA GLY A 78 -22.97 -17.44 11.25
C GLY A 78 -21.66 -17.00 11.89
N VAL A 79 -20.82 -17.97 12.26
CA VAL A 79 -19.47 -17.72 12.77
C VAL A 79 -18.59 -17.19 11.63
N SER A 80 -18.63 -17.81 10.45
CA SER A 80 -17.85 -17.40 9.29
C SER A 80 -18.05 -15.95 8.88
N LYS A 81 -19.29 -15.43 8.97
CA LYS A 81 -19.56 -14.02 8.66
C LYS A 81 -18.72 -13.07 9.52
N ARG A 82 -18.65 -13.31 10.84
CA ARG A 82 -17.86 -12.48 11.76
C ARG A 82 -16.36 -12.51 11.41
N TYR A 83 -15.86 -13.68 11.02
CA TYR A 83 -14.46 -13.83 10.61
C TYR A 83 -14.20 -13.18 9.24
N LEU A 84 -15.16 -13.21 8.32
CA LEU A 84 -15.07 -12.49 7.04
C LEU A 84 -15.02 -10.96 7.27
N ASP A 85 -15.91 -10.43 8.12
CA ASP A 85 -15.88 -9.00 8.48
C ASP A 85 -14.55 -8.62 9.15
N THR A 86 -13.95 -9.54 9.91
CA THR A 86 -12.64 -9.34 10.55
C THR A 86 -11.53 -9.35 9.50
N LEU A 87 -11.57 -10.28 8.55
CA LEU A 87 -10.62 -10.38 7.44
C LEU A 87 -10.62 -9.10 6.59
N GLU A 88 -11.79 -8.61 6.18
CA GLU A 88 -11.92 -7.40 5.36
C GLU A 88 -11.32 -6.19 6.10
N LYS A 89 -11.62 -6.02 7.39
CA LYS A 89 -11.02 -4.95 8.21
C LYS A 89 -9.51 -5.05 8.36
N GLU A 90 -8.98 -6.25 8.61
CA GLU A 90 -7.53 -6.44 8.75
C GLU A 90 -6.80 -6.18 7.42
N ILE A 91 -7.42 -6.56 6.29
CA ILE A 91 -6.91 -6.26 4.95
C ILE A 91 -6.92 -4.75 4.69
N ASP A 92 -8.00 -4.06 5.03
CA ASP A 92 -8.10 -2.61 4.84
C ASP A 92 -7.05 -1.85 5.65
N VAL A 93 -6.84 -2.24 6.91
CA VAL A 93 -5.78 -1.65 7.76
C VAL A 93 -4.42 -1.86 7.11
N PHE A 94 -4.10 -3.09 6.73
CA PHE A 94 -2.82 -3.39 6.07
C PHE A 94 -2.66 -2.62 4.75
N PHE A 95 -3.71 -2.52 3.94
CA PHE A 95 -3.67 -1.81 2.66
C PHE A 95 -3.37 -0.32 2.87
N ASN A 96 -4.03 0.31 3.84
CA ASN A 96 -3.80 1.72 4.14
C ASN A 96 -2.37 1.97 4.59
N ASP A 97 -1.87 1.16 5.53
CA ASP A 97 -0.48 1.26 6.02
C ASP A 97 0.53 1.05 4.88
N PHE A 98 0.29 0.05 4.02
CA PHE A 98 1.14 -0.24 2.86
C PHE A 98 1.10 0.88 1.81
N ALA A 99 -0.08 1.44 1.53
CA ALA A 99 -0.25 2.52 0.57
C ALA A 99 0.42 3.81 1.04
N GLU A 100 0.34 4.11 2.34
CA GLU A 100 1.04 5.25 2.96
C GLU A 100 2.55 5.08 2.86
N GLU A 101 3.09 3.90 3.20
CA GLU A 101 4.52 3.60 3.05
C GLU A 101 4.99 3.80 1.60
N LYS A 102 4.22 3.31 0.62
CA LYS A 102 4.54 3.50 -0.81
C LYS A 102 4.45 4.96 -1.23
N TYR A 103 3.46 5.70 -0.75
CA TYR A 103 3.31 7.12 -1.06
C TYR A 103 4.53 7.93 -0.62
N GLU A 104 4.96 7.75 0.63
CA GLU A 104 6.15 8.41 1.17
C GLU A 104 7.41 8.03 0.38
N GLY A 105 7.54 6.75 0.00
CA GLY A 105 8.61 6.28 -0.87
C GLY A 105 8.61 6.97 -2.24
N PHE A 106 7.44 7.11 -2.87
CA PHE A 106 7.29 7.78 -4.16
C PHE A 106 7.60 9.28 -4.06
N LEU A 107 7.17 9.96 -3.00
CA LEU A 107 7.50 11.36 -2.76
C LEU A 107 9.00 11.56 -2.59
N ALA A 108 9.65 10.74 -1.77
CA ALA A 108 11.09 10.82 -1.53
C ALA A 108 11.89 10.63 -2.83
N ASP A 109 11.52 9.68 -3.68
CA ASP A 109 12.16 9.47 -4.98
C ASP A 109 11.94 10.65 -5.93
N HIS A 110 10.73 11.22 -5.97
CA HIS A 110 10.43 12.41 -6.78
C HIS A 110 11.25 13.63 -6.34
N HIS A 111 11.36 13.87 -5.03
CA HIS A 111 12.20 14.95 -4.49
C HIS A 111 13.68 14.75 -4.82
N ARG A 112 14.18 13.50 -4.74
CA ARG A 112 15.58 13.17 -5.08
C ARG A 112 15.88 13.39 -6.56
N LYS A 113 14.99 12.94 -7.45
CA LYS A 113 15.12 13.14 -8.90
C LYS A 113 15.04 14.62 -9.28
N GLY A 114 14.10 15.38 -8.68
CA GLY A 114 13.99 16.82 -8.90
C GLY A 114 15.22 17.60 -8.43
N LEU A 115 15.81 17.23 -7.29
CA LEU A 115 17.03 17.84 -6.76
C LEU A 115 18.24 17.55 -7.67
N ILE A 116 18.37 16.32 -8.18
CA ILE A 116 19.46 15.95 -9.10
C ILE A 116 19.39 16.76 -10.40
N ILE A 117 18.20 16.95 -10.97
CA ILE A 117 18.01 17.75 -12.20
C ILE A 117 18.40 19.21 -11.97
N LEU A 118 18.06 19.78 -10.80
CA LEU A 118 18.44 21.14 -10.43
C LEU A 118 19.96 21.28 -10.28
N ILE A 119 20.62 20.35 -9.59
CA ILE A 119 22.08 20.37 -9.38
C ILE A 119 22.83 20.29 -10.71
N ILE A 120 22.41 19.41 -11.63
CA ILE A 120 23.02 19.31 -12.97
C ILE A 120 22.86 20.63 -13.72
N SER A 121 21.66 21.23 -13.68
CA SER A 121 21.41 22.51 -14.36
C SER A 121 22.25 23.66 -13.78
N VAL A 122 22.41 23.71 -12.46
CA VAL A 122 23.23 24.73 -11.78
C VAL A 122 24.71 24.51 -12.05
N ALA A 123 25.20 23.27 -12.07
CA ALA A 123 26.58 22.95 -12.41
C ALA A 123 26.91 23.33 -13.87
N SER A 124 25.99 23.09 -14.82
CA SER A 124 26.13 23.55 -16.20
C SER A 124 26.13 25.07 -16.32
N LEU A 125 25.32 25.77 -15.53
CA LEU A 125 25.27 27.24 -15.53
C LEU A 125 26.54 27.85 -14.90
N LEU A 126 27.05 27.27 -13.81
CA LEU A 126 28.31 27.69 -13.18
C LEU A 126 29.52 27.45 -14.07
N ALA A 127 29.57 26.33 -14.80
CA ALA A 127 30.64 26.07 -15.77
C ALA A 127 30.68 27.11 -16.92
N ALA A 128 29.56 27.73 -17.26
CA ALA A 128 29.48 28.80 -18.25
C ALA A 128 29.81 30.21 -17.70
N LEU A 129 29.86 30.36 -16.37
CA LEU A 129 30.09 31.63 -15.67
C LEU A 129 31.49 31.76 -15.07
N VAL A 130 32.34 30.73 -15.16
CA VAL A 130 33.76 30.86 -14.83
C VAL A 130 34.48 31.53 -16.01
N PRO A 131 34.95 32.79 -15.88
CA PRO A 131 35.85 33.35 -16.87
C PRO A 131 37.17 32.57 -16.82
N SER A 132 37.45 31.79 -17.86
CA SER A 132 38.77 31.18 -18.06
C SER A 132 39.80 32.30 -18.29
N PRO A 133 40.84 32.44 -17.47
CA PRO A 133 41.86 33.44 -17.71
C PRO A 133 43.08 32.78 -18.35
N PHE A 134 42.95 32.07 -19.48
CA PHE A 134 44.14 31.67 -20.25
C PHE A 134 43.82 31.58 -21.76
N GLU A 135 44.66 32.27 -22.52
CA GLU A 135 44.70 32.39 -23.98
C GLU A 135 44.85 31.04 -24.72
N PRO A 136 44.58 31.01 -26.05
CA PRO A 136 44.21 29.80 -26.76
C PRO A 136 45.45 28.98 -27.13
N LEU A 137 45.48 27.72 -26.70
CA LEU A 137 46.28 26.70 -27.37
C LEU A 137 45.34 25.83 -28.20
N THR A 138 45.47 26.01 -29.50
CA THR A 138 44.98 25.15 -30.56
C THR A 138 45.28 23.70 -30.20
N VAL A 139 44.24 22.94 -29.82
CA VAL A 139 44.27 21.48 -29.91
C VAL A 139 43.04 21.09 -30.69
N ALA A 140 43.26 20.86 -31.99
CA ALA A 140 42.35 20.12 -32.83
C ALA A 140 42.21 18.71 -32.26
N LEU A 141 40.99 18.31 -31.94
CA LEU A 141 40.59 16.91 -31.97
C LEU A 141 39.17 16.84 -32.56
N GLU A 142 39.12 16.85 -33.89
CA GLU A 142 38.04 16.17 -34.59
C GLU A 142 38.12 14.68 -34.28
N VAL A 143 36.97 14.07 -33.95
CA VAL A 143 36.42 12.79 -34.45
C VAL A 143 35.14 12.59 -33.63
N ALA A 144 34.01 13.09 -34.11
CA ALA A 144 33.05 12.41 -34.99
C ALA A 144 32.02 11.55 -34.22
N GLY A 145 30.73 11.84 -34.46
CA GLY A 145 29.67 10.86 -34.27
C GLY A 145 28.29 11.40 -33.87
N GLY A 146 27.44 11.67 -34.87
CA GLY A 146 25.99 11.38 -34.85
C GLY A 146 25.13 12.12 -33.82
N SER A 147 24.43 13.19 -34.19
CA SER A 147 23.06 13.19 -34.77
C SER A 147 21.92 12.82 -33.81
N CYS A 148 20.87 13.67 -33.85
CA CYS A 148 19.49 13.41 -33.45
C CYS A 148 19.20 13.46 -31.94
N PHE A 149 18.46 14.47 -31.50
CA PHE A 149 17.01 14.32 -31.30
C PHE A 149 16.39 15.70 -31.00
N ALA A 150 15.73 16.26 -32.01
CA ALA A 150 14.58 17.12 -31.77
C ALA A 150 13.38 16.22 -31.42
N ALA A 151 12.48 16.75 -30.59
CA ALA A 151 11.12 16.26 -30.32
C ALA A 151 10.97 15.03 -29.41
N PHE A 152 10.80 15.26 -28.10
CA PHE A 152 9.84 14.56 -27.21
C PHE A 152 10.04 15.17 -25.80
N THR A 153 9.15 15.99 -25.23
CA THR A 153 7.85 15.58 -24.69
C THR A 153 7.13 16.82 -24.16
N GLY A 154 5.86 17.00 -24.55
CA GLY A 154 4.92 17.70 -23.70
C GLY A 154 4.54 16.77 -22.55
N ILE A 155 5.17 16.91 -21.39
CA ILE A 155 4.68 16.29 -20.16
C ILE A 155 3.82 17.34 -19.47
N GLN A 156 2.50 17.22 -19.62
CA GLN A 156 1.57 17.88 -18.71
C GLN A 156 1.82 17.30 -17.31
N THR A 157 2.38 18.13 -16.43
CA THR A 157 2.56 17.84 -15.01
C THR A 157 1.23 17.99 -14.28
N THR A 158 0.30 17.05 -14.52
CA THR A 158 -0.86 16.94 -13.63
C THR A 158 -0.37 16.40 -12.30
N ARG A 159 -0.35 17.26 -11.28
CA ARG A 159 -0.09 16.88 -9.88
C ARG A 159 -0.96 15.68 -9.51
N PRO A 160 -0.43 14.64 -8.85
CA PRO A 160 -1.28 13.59 -8.29
C PRO A 160 -2.22 14.24 -7.27
N LYS A 161 -3.52 14.13 -7.53
CA LYS A 161 -4.57 14.69 -6.68
C LYS A 161 -4.64 13.81 -5.42
N PRO A 162 -4.70 14.41 -4.22
CA PRO A 162 -4.87 13.63 -2.99
C PRO A 162 -6.17 12.81 -3.09
N ILE A 163 -6.10 11.56 -2.64
CA ILE A 163 -7.27 10.69 -2.52
C ILE A 163 -8.18 11.35 -1.48
N HIS A 164 -9.26 11.98 -1.95
CA HIS A 164 -10.27 12.52 -1.06
C HIS A 164 -10.91 11.35 -0.31
N ARG A 165 -10.80 11.43 1.01
CA ARG A 165 -11.57 10.65 1.97
C ARG A 165 -13.04 10.94 1.71
N THR A 166 -13.74 10.04 1.02
CA THR A 166 -15.21 10.10 0.95
C THR A 166 -15.70 9.76 2.35
N GLN A 167 -16.07 10.79 3.12
CA GLN A 167 -16.88 10.55 4.32
C GLN A 167 -18.23 10.00 3.85
N PRO A 168 -18.77 8.95 4.49
CA PRO A 168 -20.15 8.59 4.27
C PRO A 168 -21.03 9.78 4.68
N GLU A 169 -21.91 10.21 3.77
CA GLU A 169 -23.02 11.11 4.06
C GLU A 169 -23.78 10.54 5.27
N GLU A 170 -23.80 11.30 6.36
CA GLU A 170 -24.83 11.14 7.38
C GLU A 170 -26.16 11.55 6.74
N ASP A 171 -27.02 10.57 6.48
CA ASP A 171 -28.44 10.81 6.20
C ASP A 171 -29.08 11.41 7.47
N PRO A 172 -29.54 12.67 7.44
CA PRO A 172 -30.39 13.18 8.50
C PRO A 172 -31.85 12.80 8.20
N GLU A 173 -32.58 12.47 9.26
CA GLU A 173 -34.03 12.31 9.32
C GLU A 173 -34.63 10.94 8.92
N LYS A 174 -34.92 10.14 9.95
CA LYS A 174 -36.34 9.87 10.26
C LYS A 174 -36.57 9.44 11.72
N SER A 175 -37.06 10.38 12.52
CA SER A 175 -38.05 10.19 13.59
C SER A 175 -39.13 11.23 13.34
N PRO A 176 -40.42 10.95 13.57
CA PRO A 176 -40.96 10.27 14.74
C PRO A 176 -41.63 8.91 14.49
#